data_AF-A0AA40G078-F1
#
_entry.id   AF-A0AA40G078-F1
#
_cell.length_a   1.000
_cell.length_b   1.000
_cell.length_c   1.000
_cell.angle_alpha   90.00
_cell.angle_beta   90.00
_cell.angle_gamma   90.00
#
_symmetry.space_group_name_H-M   'P 1'
#
loop_
_entity.id
_entity.type
_entity.pdbx_description
1 polymer ?
#
loop_
_entity_poly.entity_id
_entity_poly.type
_entity_poly.pdbx_seq_one_letter_code
_entity_poly.pdbx_strand_id
1 'polypeptide(L)'
;MEELPKAGGSKVLDSVKIDFISELPVEISQLILRKLDPTSLFYAVRVSSKWKKVLKSDKILVETVNDHNYLNGCYLYKRIYGHIKWTRAITS
;
A
#
# COMPACT_ATOMS: atom_id res chain seq x y z
N MET A 1 32.53 -7.79 49.36
CA MET A 1 31.60 -6.87 48.68
C MET A 1 31.14 -7.56 47.43
N GLU A 2 29.83 -7.79 47.35
CA GLU A 2 29.12 -8.60 46.35
C GLU A 2 29.39 -8.16 44.90
N GLU A 3 29.56 -9.17 44.06
CA GLU A 3 29.56 -9.09 42.61
C GLU A 3 28.15 -8.74 42.10
N LEU A 4 28.02 -7.59 41.43
CA LEU A 4 26.81 -7.21 40.71
C LEU A 4 26.81 -7.85 39.32
N PRO A 5 25.80 -8.64 38.93
CA PRO A 5 25.69 -9.14 37.56
C PRO A 5 25.39 -7.96 36.63
N LYS A 6 26.36 -7.67 35.76
CA LYS A 6 26.27 -6.69 34.68
C LYS A 6 25.04 -7.01 33.83
N ALA A 7 24.04 -6.13 33.92
CA ALA A 7 22.77 -6.25 33.25
C ALA A 7 22.98 -6.74 31.81
N GLY A 8 22.34 -7.87 31.49
CA GLY A 8 22.32 -8.43 30.16
C GLY A 8 22.01 -7.32 29.17
N GLY A 9 22.93 -7.07 28.25
CA GLY A 9 22.65 -6.24 27.10
C GLY A 9 21.40 -6.79 26.45
N SER A 10 20.29 -6.05 26.59
CA SER A 10 19.11 -6.26 25.77
C SER A 10 19.62 -6.30 24.35
N LYS A 11 19.67 -7.50 23.76
CA LYS A 11 19.76 -7.66 22.33
C LYS A 11 18.54 -6.92 21.82
N VAL A 12 18.73 -5.66 21.43
CA VAL A 12 17.81 -4.94 20.58
C VAL A 12 17.57 -5.91 19.45
N LEU A 13 16.38 -6.51 19.43
CA LEU A 13 15.94 -7.30 18.31
C LEU A 13 16.03 -6.32 17.16
N ASP A 14 17.06 -6.44 16.32
CA ASP A 14 17.13 -5.72 15.06
C ASP A 14 15.76 -5.86 14.44
N SER A 15 15.01 -4.76 14.38
CA SER A 15 13.59 -4.81 14.10
C SER A 15 13.44 -5.44 12.74
N VAL A 16 13.07 -6.73 12.70
CA VAL A 16 12.98 -7.47 11.44
C VAL A 16 11.87 -6.79 10.66
N LYS A 17 12.26 -5.98 9.68
CA LYS A 17 11.34 -5.14 8.93
C LYS A 17 10.73 -6.01 7.84
N ILE A 18 9.70 -6.76 8.22
CA ILE A 18 8.99 -7.68 7.32
C ILE A 18 8.00 -6.88 6.48
N ASP A 19 8.08 -7.03 5.15
CA ASP A 19 7.11 -6.46 4.22
C ASP A 19 5.93 -7.42 4.04
N PHE A 20 4.97 -7.36 4.98
CA PHE A 20 3.80 -8.25 4.98
C PHE A 20 3.02 -8.26 3.65
N ILE A 21 2.91 -7.12 2.96
CA ILE A 21 2.12 -7.04 1.73
C ILE A 21 2.81 -7.77 0.56
N SER A 22 4.15 -7.80 0.57
CA SER A 22 4.93 -8.51 -0.45
C SER A 22 5.13 -9.99 -0.13
N GLU A 23 5.13 -10.37 1.15
CA GLU A 23 5.38 -11.75 1.60
C GLU A 23 4.10 -12.58 1.72
N LEU A 24 2.94 -11.94 1.91
CA LEU A 24 1.65 -12.63 1.95
C LEU A 24 1.13 -12.99 0.55
N PRO A 25 0.28 -14.02 0.45
CA PRO A 25 -0.50 -14.30 -0.76
C PRO A 25 -1.27 -13.06 -1.22
N VAL A 26 -1.38 -12.90 -2.54
CA VAL A 26 -1.95 -11.70 -3.17
C VAL A 26 -3.37 -11.41 -2.68
N GLU A 27 -4.18 -12.44 -2.45
CA GLU A 27 -5.55 -12.34 -1.97
C GLU A 27 -5.62 -11.73 -0.57
N ILE A 28 -4.71 -12.13 0.32
CA ILE A 28 -4.64 -11.63 1.70
C ILE A 28 -4.16 -10.18 1.69
N SER A 29 -3.11 -9.89 0.90
CA SER A 29 -2.60 -8.53 0.73
C SER A 29 -3.66 -7.58 0.18
N GLN A 30 -4.46 -8.02 -0.79
CA GLN A 30 -5.58 -7.24 -1.33
C GLN A 30 -6.67 -7.00 -0.29
N LEU A 31 -7.02 -7.99 0.52
CA LEU A 31 -8.01 -7.83 1.60
C LEU A 31 -7.57 -6.76 2.62
N ILE A 32 -6.29 -6.74 2.99
CA ILE A 32 -5.74 -5.72 3.88
C ILE A 32 -5.84 -4.35 3.22
N LEU A 33 -5.43 -4.23 1.95
CA LEU A 33 -5.48 -2.97 1.21
C LEU A 33 -6.91 -2.45 1.05
N ARG A 34 -7.92 -3.32 0.92
CA ARG A 34 -9.35 -2.93 0.84
C ARG A 34 -9.90 -2.34 2.14
N LYS A 35 -9.23 -2.57 3.26
CA LYS A 35 -9.61 -1.99 4.56
C LYS A 35 -8.99 -0.61 4.80
N LEU A 36 -8.06 -0.18 3.94
CA LEU A 36 -7.45 1.13 4.04
C LEU A 36 -8.38 2.21 3.51
N ASP A 37 -8.31 3.39 4.12
CA ASP A 37 -8.94 4.58 3.56
C ASP A 37 -8.27 4.97 2.22
N PRO A 38 -8.97 5.71 1.35
CA PRO A 38 -8.44 6.01 0.02
C PRO A 38 -7.16 6.86 0.02
N THR A 39 -6.92 7.66 1.06
CA THR A 39 -5.67 8.44 1.23
C THR A 39 -4.50 7.50 1.56
N SER A 40 -4.67 6.61 2.54
CA SER A 40 -3.66 5.61 2.89
C SER A 40 -3.38 4.65 1.73
N LEU A 41 -4.41 4.27 0.98
CA LEU A 41 -4.28 3.42 -0.20
C LEU A 41 -3.47 4.11 -1.31
N PHE A 42 -3.64 5.41 -1.51
CA PHE A 42 -2.82 6.19 -2.45
C PHE A 42 -1.33 6.17 -2.07
N TYR A 43 -1.01 6.33 -0.78
CA TYR A 43 0.38 6.22 -0.32
C TYR A 43 0.92 4.79 -0.43
N ALA A 44 0.10 3.77 -0.20
CA ALA A 44 0.47 2.35 -0.32
C ALA A 44 0.99 2.01 -1.73
N VAL A 45 0.42 2.59 -2.80
CA VAL A 45 0.90 2.44 -4.19
C VAL A 45 2.34 2.93 -4.37
N ARG A 46 2.79 3.89 -3.55
CA ARG A 46 4.11 4.53 -3.67
C ARG A 46 5.19 3.85 -2.82
N VAL A 47 4.82 2.89 -1.96
CA VAL A 47 5.76 2.20 -1.06
C VAL A 47 6.76 1.37 -1.85
N SER A 48 6.28 0.52 -2.77
CA SER A 48 7.17 -0.28 -3.62
C SER A 48 6.49 -0.72 -4.92
N SER A 49 7.30 -1.16 -5.88
CA SER A 49 6.82 -1.75 -7.13
C SER A 49 6.01 -3.03 -6.92
N LYS A 50 6.28 -3.79 -5.83
CA LYS A 50 5.53 -5.01 -5.47
C LYS A 50 4.13 -4.65 -4.98
N TRP A 51 4.03 -3.68 -4.06
CA TRP A 51 2.74 -3.18 -3.57
C TRP A 51 1.88 -2.65 -4.70
N LYS A 52 2.47 -1.87 -5.61
CA LYS A 52 1.80 -1.39 -6.80
C LYS A 52 1.26 -2.52 -7.69
N LYS A 53 1.96 -3.66 -7.80
CA LYS A 53 1.47 -4.82 -8.56
C LYS A 53 0.26 -5.47 -7.89
N VAL A 54 0.33 -5.74 -6.58
CA VAL A 54 -0.78 -6.31 -5.79
C VAL A 54 -2.05 -5.46 -5.94
N LEU A 55 -1.89 -4.14 -5.83
CA LEU A 55 -2.97 -3.17 -5.92
C LEU A 55 -3.54 -3.07 -7.35
N LYS A 56 -2.69 -3.15 -8.38
CA LYS A 56 -3.11 -3.21 -9.80
C LYS A 56 -3.89 -4.47 -10.17
N SER A 57 -3.65 -5.57 -9.48
CA SER A 57 -4.35 -6.83 -9.72
C SER A 57 -5.81 -6.80 -9.24
N ASP A 58 -6.21 -5.80 -8.46
CA ASP A 58 -7.56 -5.64 -7.95
C ASP A 58 -8.23 -4.39 -8.55
N LYS A 59 -9.30 -4.60 -9.33
CA LYS A 59 -10.03 -3.50 -9.97
C LYS A 59 -10.65 -2.53 -8.97
N ILE A 60 -11.18 -3.03 -7.85
CA ILE A 60 -11.87 -2.22 -6.85
C ILE A 60 -10.89 -1.27 -6.15
N LEU A 61 -9.69 -1.77 -5.84
CA LEU A 61 -8.63 -0.94 -5.25
C LEU A 61 -8.17 0.15 -6.22
N VAL A 62 -8.04 -0.18 -7.51
CA VAL A 62 -7.69 0.81 -8.55
C VAL A 62 -8.77 1.89 -8.67
N GLU A 63 -10.04 1.51 -8.70
CA GLU A 63 -11.17 2.46 -8.73
C GLU A 63 -11.18 3.36 -7.49
N THR A 64 -11.02 2.79 -6.29
CA THR A 64 -10.99 3.57 -5.03
C THR A 64 -9.87 4.62 -5.02
N VAL A 65 -8.68 4.26 -5.52
CA VAL A 65 -7.56 5.22 -5.65
C VAL A 65 -7.86 6.28 -6.73
N ASN A 66 -8.55 5.90 -7.80
CA ASN A 66 -8.91 6.82 -8.88
C ASN A 66 -9.97 7.82 -8.45
N ASP A 67 -11.03 7.38 -7.77
CA ASP A 67 -12.09 8.23 -7.25
C ASP A 67 -11.52 9.24 -6.26
N HIS A 68 -10.61 8.80 -5.37
CA HIS A 68 -9.91 9.71 -4.47
C HIS A 68 -9.02 10.72 -5.21
N ASN A 69 -8.33 10.33 -6.28
CA ASN A 69 -7.53 11.26 -7.08
C ASN A 69 -8.39 12.26 -7.87
N TYR A 70 -9.54 11.82 -8.36
CA TYR A 70 -10.49 12.66 -9.08
C TYR A 70 -11.09 13.73 -8.15
N LEU A 71 -11.52 13.32 -6.95
CA LEU A 71 -12.06 14.23 -5.94
C LEU A 71 -11.01 15.25 -5.43
N ASN A 72 -9.72 14.87 -5.41
CA ASN A 72 -8.63 15.74 -4.97
C ASN A 72 -7.87 16.43 -6.14
N GLY A 73 -8.37 16.37 -7.37
CA GLY A 73 -7.84 17.13 -8.51
C GLY A 73 -6.42 16.81 -8.99
N CYS A 74 -5.84 15.65 -8.65
CA CYS A 74 -4.43 15.36 -8.91
C CYS A 74 -4.19 14.56 -10.22
N TYR A 75 -3.52 15.19 -11.19
CA TYR A 75 -3.12 14.67 -12.52
C TYR A 75 -2.10 13.51 -12.55
N LEU A 76 -1.96 12.70 -11.49
CA LEU A 76 -0.87 11.71 -11.37
C LEU A 76 -1.15 10.38 -12.08
N TYR A 77 -2.35 10.19 -12.64
CA TYR A 77 -2.77 8.96 -13.31
C TYR A 77 -1.92 8.59 -14.54
N LYS A 78 -1.51 9.60 -15.33
CA LYS A 78 -0.80 9.41 -16.61
C LYS A 78 0.55 8.71 -16.46
N ARG A 79 1.21 8.85 -15.31
CA ARG A 79 2.56 8.32 -15.06
C ARG A 79 2.57 6.96 -14.37
N ILE A 80 1.50 6.58 -13.68
CA ILE A 80 1.48 5.39 -12.82
C ILE A 80 0.76 4.20 -13.49
N TYR A 81 -0.31 4.44 -14.25
CA TYR A 81 -1.19 3.37 -14.74
C TYR A 81 -1.21 3.16 -16.25
N GLY A 82 -0.59 4.04 -17.04
CA GLY A 82 -0.68 3.94 -18.50
C GLY A 82 -2.11 4.13 -18.99
N HIS A 83 -2.26 4.34 -20.29
CA HIS A 83 -3.41 4.97 -20.90
C HIS A 83 -4.69 4.07 -20.89
N ILE A 84 -5.41 4.03 -19.77
CA ILE A 84 -6.79 3.50 -19.76
C ILE A 84 -7.69 4.57 -20.38
N LYS A 85 -8.10 4.35 -21.63
CA LYS A 85 -9.18 5.12 -22.26
C LYS A 85 -10.43 4.90 -21.44
N TRP A 86 -10.87 5.93 -20.73
CA TRP A 86 -12.23 5.96 -20.20
C TRP A 86 -13.18 6.22 -21.36
N THR A 87 -13.93 5.20 -21.76
CA THR A 87 -15.18 5.40 -22.50
C THR A 87 -16.34 5.15 -21.55
N ARG A 88 -17.19 6.18 -21.42
CA ARG A 88 -18.55 6.21 -20.85
C ARG A 88 -18.62 6.11 -19.31
N ALA A 89 -19.50 6.81 -18.60
CA ALA A 89 -20.72 7.52 -18.99
C ALA A 89 -20.96 8.69 -18.03
N ILE A 90 -21.20 9.88 -18.56
CA ILE A 90 -22.14 10.82 -17.94
C ILE A 90 -23.30 10.87 -18.92
N THR A 91 -24.32 10.07 -18.64
CA THR A 91 -25.67 10.33 -19.12
C THR A 91 -26.18 11.56 -18.40
N SER A 92 -26.39 12.65 -19.15
CA SER A 92 -27.38 13.67 -18.87
C SER A 92 -27.94 14.18 -20.19
#